data_AF-R8HBN0-F1
#
_entry.id   AF-R8HBN0-F1
#
_cell.length_a   1.000
_cell.length_b   1.000
_cell.length_c   1.000
_cell.angle_alpha   90.00
_cell.angle_beta   90.00
_cell.angle_gamma   90.00
#
_symmetry.space_group_name_H-M   'P 1'
#
loop_
_entity.id
_entity.type
_entity.pdbx_description
1 polymer ?
#
loop_
_entity_poly.entity_id
_entity_poly.type
_entity_poly.pdbx_seq_one_letter_code
_entity_poly.pdbx_strand_id
1 'polypeptide(L)'
;MIISRQDSWTNDNDLLLATIVLQNIRNGGTQLAAFKEVAKQLTRTPAACGFRWNSYVRKQYEEEIQQAKQNGKVGDTIYPSKPKKEANSLSITLDDIIIFLQNYKEVNELTNLQKQIEYLEAENQSLLQRLTTYEEEYRMLLNHIDKARNLIVVK
;
A
#
# COMPACT_ATOMS: atom_id res chain seq x y z
N MET A 1 -27.88 0.68 1.35
CA MET A 1 -28.00 -0.79 1.32
C MET A 1 -26.88 -1.33 2.21
N ILE A 2 -27.22 -1.87 3.37
CA ILE A 2 -26.26 -2.35 4.37
C ILE A 2 -25.75 -3.71 3.90
N ILE A 3 -24.50 -3.76 3.40
CA ILE A 3 -23.85 -5.03 3.05
C ILE A 3 -23.43 -5.66 4.38
N SER A 4 -24.23 -6.60 4.88
CA SER A 4 -23.90 -7.38 6.07
C SER A 4 -22.63 -8.19 5.80
N ARG A 5 -21.65 -8.11 6.71
CA ARG A 5 -20.42 -8.91 6.61
C ARG A 5 -20.78 -10.39 6.77
N GLN A 6 -20.54 -11.17 5.73
CA GLN A 6 -20.55 -12.63 5.82
C GLN A 6 -19.11 -13.11 6.04
N ASP A 7 -18.75 -13.39 7.30
CA ASP A 7 -17.37 -13.72 7.66
C ASP A 7 -16.94 -15.15 7.33
N SER A 8 -17.87 -16.05 6.98
CA SER A 8 -17.55 -17.45 6.72
C SER A 8 -18.01 -17.91 5.35
N TRP A 9 -17.14 -18.65 4.65
CA TRP A 9 -17.48 -19.37 3.43
C TRP A 9 -18.06 -20.74 3.79
N THR A 10 -19.20 -21.08 3.20
CA THR A 10 -19.84 -22.40 3.33
C THR A 10 -19.52 -23.24 2.10
N ASN A 11 -19.70 -24.56 2.22
CA ASN A 11 -19.53 -25.47 1.09
C ASN A 11 -20.49 -25.13 -0.06
N ASP A 12 -21.71 -24.66 0.24
CA ASP A 12 -22.68 -24.23 -0.78
C ASP A 12 -22.20 -23.00 -1.56
N ASN A 13 -21.54 -22.06 -0.88
CA ASN A 13 -20.95 -20.89 -1.52
C ASN A 13 -19.79 -21.28 -2.46
N ASP A 14 -18.99 -22.26 -2.04
CA ASP A 14 -17.87 -22.78 -2.84
C ASP A 14 -18.37 -23.59 -4.04
N LEU A 15 -19.43 -24.38 -3.87
CA LEU A 15 -20.08 -25.12 -4.94
C LEU A 15 -20.63 -24.17 -6.00
N LEU A 16 -21.34 -23.12 -5.58
CA LEU A 16 -21.88 -22.10 -6.49
C LEU A 16 -20.77 -21.38 -7.26
N LEU A 17 -19.68 -21.00 -6.57
CA LEU A 17 -18.50 -20.40 -7.18
C LEU A 17 -17.88 -21.35 -8.21
N ALA A 18 -17.74 -22.63 -7.90
CA ALA A 18 -17.20 -23.63 -8.82
C ALA A 18 -18.08 -23.84 -10.05
N THR A 19 -19.39 -24.00 -9.88
CA THR A 19 -20.32 -24.21 -10.98
C THR A 19 -20.26 -23.06 -11.98
N ILE A 20 -20.38 -21.81 -11.52
CA ILE A 20 -20.41 -20.64 -12.40
C ILE A 20 -19.06 -20.43 -13.09
N VAL A 21 -17.94 -20.63 -12.38
CA VAL A 21 -16.60 -20.49 -12.97
C VAL A 21 -16.33 -21.58 -14.00
N LEU A 22 -16.67 -22.84 -13.72
CA LEU A 22 -16.50 -23.94 -14.66
C LEU A 22 -17.39 -23.78 -15.89
N GLN A 23 -18.64 -23.33 -15.72
CA GLN A 23 -19.55 -23.01 -16.81
C GLN A 23 -19.00 -21.90 -17.70
N ASN A 24 -18.48 -20.83 -17.10
CA ASN A 24 -17.84 -19.75 -17.86
C ASN A 24 -16.61 -20.26 -18.63
N ILE A 25 -15.78 -21.12 -18.04
CA ILE A 25 -14.62 -21.70 -18.73
C ILE A 25 -15.06 -22.59 -19.91
N ARG A 26 -16.10 -23.41 -19.74
CA ARG A 26 -16.66 -24.24 -20.82
C ARG A 26 -17.20 -23.39 -21.97
N ASN A 27 -17.78 -22.23 -21.64
CA ASN A 27 -18.35 -21.30 -22.60
C ASN A 27 -17.31 -20.33 -23.20
N GLY A 28 -16.01 -20.49 -22.90
CA GLY A 28 -14.95 -19.59 -23.38
C GLY A 28 -14.91 -18.21 -22.70
N GLY A 29 -15.70 -18.02 -21.64
CA GLY A 29 -15.76 -16.80 -20.86
C GLY A 29 -14.54 -16.60 -19.93
N THR A 30 -14.42 -15.39 -19.39
CA THR A 30 -13.33 -15.05 -18.46
C THR A 30 -13.71 -15.34 -17.01
N GLN A 31 -12.74 -15.76 -16.19
CA GLN A 31 -12.94 -15.96 -14.75
C GLN A 31 -13.40 -14.66 -14.05
N LEU A 32 -12.98 -13.49 -14.54
CA LEU A 32 -13.41 -12.20 -14.00
C LEU A 32 -14.92 -11.95 -14.22
N ALA A 33 -15.47 -12.38 -15.36
CA ALA A 33 -16.90 -12.31 -15.61
C ALA A 33 -17.66 -13.22 -14.64
N ALA A 34 -17.20 -14.45 -14.47
CA ALA A 34 -17.75 -15.40 -13.50
C ALA A 34 -17.71 -14.85 -12.06
N PHE A 35 -16.60 -14.25 -11.63
CA PHE A 35 -16.50 -13.66 -10.28
C PHE A 35 -17.46 -12.50 -10.07
N LYS A 36 -17.71 -11.68 -11.10
CA LYS A 36 -18.69 -10.60 -11.02
C LYS A 36 -20.12 -11.14 -10.87
N GLU A 37 -20.43 -12.23 -11.55
CA GLU A 37 -21.73 -12.89 -11.48
C GLU A 37 -21.95 -13.51 -10.10
N VAL A 38 -21.00 -14.32 -9.62
CA VAL A 38 -21.05 -14.96 -8.30
C VAL A 38 -21.10 -13.92 -7.18
N ALA A 39 -20.34 -12.83 -7.30
CA ALA A 39 -20.33 -11.75 -6.32
C ALA A 39 -21.71 -11.13 -6.09
N LYS A 40 -22.50 -10.95 -7.16
CA LYS A 40 -23.88 -10.45 -7.05
C LYS A 40 -24.77 -11.43 -6.28
N GLN A 41 -24.63 -12.73 -6.55
CA GLN A 41 -25.45 -13.76 -5.92
C GLN A 41 -25.09 -13.97 -4.44
N LEU A 42 -23.79 -13.98 -4.11
CA LEU A 42 -23.31 -14.18 -2.75
C LEU A 42 -23.26 -12.89 -1.93
N THR A 43 -23.70 -11.75 -2.47
CA THR A 43 -23.58 -10.41 -1.85
C THR A 43 -22.15 -10.08 -1.37
N ARG A 44 -21.15 -10.52 -2.14
CA ARG A 44 -19.71 -10.36 -1.87
C ARG A 44 -19.04 -9.52 -2.94
N THR A 45 -17.78 -9.14 -2.73
CA THR A 45 -16.99 -8.46 -3.76
C THR A 45 -16.40 -9.47 -4.76
N PRO A 46 -16.26 -9.13 -6.05
CA PRO A 46 -15.60 -10.00 -7.02
C PRO A 46 -14.17 -10.39 -6.60
N ALA A 47 -13.47 -9.48 -5.90
CA ALA A 47 -12.15 -9.75 -5.35
C ALA A 47 -12.17 -10.84 -4.26
N ALA A 48 -13.17 -10.86 -3.39
CA ALA A 48 -13.33 -11.91 -2.37
C ALA A 48 -13.62 -13.27 -3.00
N CYS A 49 -14.47 -13.33 -4.03
CA CYS A 49 -14.72 -14.54 -4.81
C CYS A 49 -13.44 -15.05 -5.49
N GLY A 50 -12.65 -14.16 -6.08
CA GLY A 50 -11.36 -14.51 -6.70
C GLY A 50 -10.34 -15.05 -5.69
N PHE A 51 -10.26 -14.45 -4.49
CA PHE A 51 -9.39 -14.94 -3.43
C PHE A 51 -9.81 -16.33 -2.95
N ARG A 52 -11.10 -16.56 -2.69
CA ARG A 52 -11.62 -17.88 -2.29
C ARG A 52 -11.36 -18.94 -3.36
N TRP A 53 -11.59 -18.58 -4.62
CA TRP A 53 -11.32 -19.44 -5.77
C TRP A 53 -9.85 -19.88 -5.80
N ASN A 54 -8.91 -18.93 -5.78
CA ASN A 54 -7.49 -19.23 -5.92
C ASN A 54 -6.90 -19.94 -4.70
N SER A 55 -7.36 -19.64 -3.48
CA SER A 55 -6.80 -20.20 -2.25
C SER A 55 -7.30 -21.62 -1.94
N TYR A 56 -8.57 -21.92 -2.25
CA TYR A 56 -9.21 -23.17 -1.82
C TYR A 56 -9.89 -23.92 -2.97
N VAL A 57 -10.89 -23.31 -3.62
CA VAL A 57 -11.80 -24.04 -4.55
C VAL A 57 -11.07 -24.55 -5.79
N ARG A 58 -10.14 -23.78 -6.36
CA ARG A 58 -9.38 -24.16 -7.55
C ARG A 58 -8.62 -25.48 -7.39
N LYS A 59 -8.13 -25.77 -6.17
CA LYS A 59 -7.38 -26.99 -5.87
C LYS A 59 -8.30 -28.21 -5.80
N GLN A 60 -9.56 -28.02 -5.41
CA GLN A 60 -10.53 -29.12 -5.32
C GLN A 60 -11.08 -29.50 -6.71
N TYR A 61 -11.20 -28.54 -7.62
CA TYR A 61 -11.81 -28.72 -8.95
C TYR A 61 -10.78 -28.73 -10.09
N GLU A 62 -9.53 -29.09 -9.84
CA GLU A 62 -8.45 -29.02 -10.84
C GLU A 62 -8.73 -29.87 -12.09
N GLU A 63 -9.20 -31.11 -11.89
CA GLU A 63 -9.55 -32.03 -12.98
C GLU A 63 -10.69 -31.47 -13.85
N GLU A 64 -11.74 -30.93 -13.22
CA GLU A 64 -12.88 -30.33 -13.92
C GLU A 64 -12.48 -29.07 -14.69
N ILE A 65 -11.57 -28.27 -14.16
CA ILE A 65 -11.01 -27.10 -14.87
C ILE A 65 -10.23 -27.55 -16.10
N GLN A 66 -9.46 -28.64 -16.00
CA GLN A 66 -8.73 -29.18 -17.15
C GLN A 66 -9.69 -29.67 -18.23
N GLN A 67 -10.73 -30.43 -17.85
CA GLN A 67 -11.77 -30.89 -18.78
C GLN A 67 -12.53 -29.73 -19.41
N ALA A 68 -12.93 -28.71 -18.62
CA ALA A 68 -13.61 -27.52 -19.12
C ALA A 68 -12.78 -26.77 -20.16
N LYS A 69 -11.46 -26.67 -19.96
CA LYS A 69 -10.52 -26.08 -20.92
C LYS A 69 -10.30 -26.93 -22.16
N GLN A 70 -10.36 -28.26 -22.05
CA GLN A 70 -10.24 -29.15 -23.20
C GLN A 70 -11.48 -29.03 -24.11
N ASN A 71 -12.67 -28.95 -23.52
CA ASN A 71 -13.91 -28.77 -24.28
C ASN A 71 -14.01 -27.40 -24.97
N GLY A 72 -13.45 -26.34 -24.37
CA GLY A 72 -13.34 -25.03 -25.02
C GLY A 72 -12.35 -24.98 -26.19
N LYS A 73 -11.43 -25.94 -26.31
CA LYS A 73 -10.43 -26.00 -27.40
C LYS A 73 -10.95 -26.63 -28.70
N VAL A 74 -12.12 -27.28 -28.68
CA VAL A 74 -12.72 -27.84 -29.91
C VAL A 74 -13.43 -26.75 -30.74
N GLY A 75 -13.71 -25.58 -30.14
CA GLY A 75 -14.40 -24.46 -30.80
C GLY A 75 -13.51 -23.35 -31.38
N ASP A 76 -12.24 -23.24 -30.98
CA ASP A 76 -11.36 -22.11 -31.36
C ASP A 76 -10.06 -22.60 -32.01
N THR A 77 -10.17 -23.07 -33.26
CA THR A 77 -9.10 -22.81 -34.23
C THR A 77 -9.44 -21.47 -34.86
N ILE A 78 -8.48 -20.54 -34.85
CA ILE A 78 -8.55 -19.16 -35.37
C ILE A 78 -8.95 -18.11 -34.28
N TYR A 79 -7.93 -17.57 -33.59
CA TYR A 79 -7.66 -16.12 -33.36
C TYR A 79 -6.97 -15.86 -32.00
N PRO A 80 -5.66 -15.51 -31.98
CA PRO A 80 -5.06 -14.83 -30.85
C PRO A 80 -5.38 -13.33 -30.95
N SER A 81 -6.59 -12.92 -30.56
CA SER A 81 -6.93 -11.50 -30.45
C SER A 81 -6.71 -11.02 -29.02
N LYS A 82 -5.49 -10.54 -28.76
CA LYS A 82 -5.24 -9.57 -27.69
C LYS A 82 -6.26 -8.43 -27.84
N PRO A 83 -6.93 -7.95 -26.78
CA PRO A 83 -7.58 -6.66 -26.87
C PRO A 83 -6.48 -5.61 -27.04
N LYS A 84 -6.38 -5.04 -28.24
CA LYS A 84 -5.70 -3.76 -28.46
C LYS A 84 -6.42 -2.73 -27.60
N LYS A 85 -5.85 -2.42 -26.45
CA LYS A 85 -6.17 -1.18 -25.75
C LYS A 85 -5.50 -0.06 -26.53
N GLU A 86 -6.30 0.64 -27.31
CA GLU A 86 -6.02 2.04 -27.63
C GLU A 86 -6.02 2.81 -26.31
N ALA A 87 -4.82 3.06 -25.81
CA ALA A 87 -4.57 4.07 -24.81
C ALA A 87 -3.33 4.83 -25.30
N ASN A 88 -3.56 5.99 -25.92
CA ASN A 88 -2.59 7.07 -25.93
C ASN A 88 -2.34 7.52 -24.49
N SER A 89 -1.53 6.76 -23.75
CA SER A 89 -1.06 7.15 -22.42
C SER A 89 0.39 6.71 -22.32
N LEU A 90 1.31 7.67 -22.51
CA LEU A 90 2.70 7.65 -22.06
C LEU A 90 3.16 6.27 -21.60
N SER A 91 3.62 5.42 -22.53
CA SER A 91 4.15 4.12 -22.14
C SER A 91 5.51 4.36 -21.50
N ILE A 92 5.50 4.64 -20.20
CA ILE A 92 6.69 4.67 -19.37
C ILE A 92 7.38 3.32 -19.59
N THR A 93 8.58 3.37 -20.17
CA THR A 93 9.34 2.16 -20.48
C THR A 93 9.90 1.57 -19.20
N LEU A 94 10.27 0.29 -19.22
CA LEU A 94 10.91 -0.32 -18.07
C LEU A 94 12.18 0.44 -17.67
N ASP A 95 12.91 0.99 -18.65
CA ASP A 95 14.09 1.82 -18.42
C ASP A 95 13.75 3.15 -17.75
N ASP A 96 12.64 3.79 -18.12
CA ASP A 96 12.15 4.99 -17.44
C ASP A 96 11.78 4.70 -15.97
N ILE A 97 11.20 3.52 -15.70
CA ILE A 97 10.90 3.08 -14.33
C ILE A 97 12.21 2.82 -13.57
N ILE A 98 13.21 2.22 -14.20
CA ILE A 98 14.52 1.95 -13.58
C ILE A 98 15.21 3.28 -13.22
N ILE A 99 15.25 4.24 -14.14
CA ILE A 99 15.84 5.56 -13.90
C ILE A 99 15.08 6.30 -12.79
N PHE A 100 13.75 6.28 -12.82
CA PHE A 100 12.92 6.89 -11.77
C PHE A 100 13.18 6.27 -10.41
N LEU A 101 13.24 4.94 -10.30
CA LEU A 101 13.48 4.24 -9.04
C LEU A 101 14.92 4.44 -8.54
N GLN A 102 15.90 4.54 -9.43
CA GLN A 102 17.28 4.89 -9.07
C GLN A 102 17.37 6.31 -8.52
N ASN A 103 16.75 7.28 -9.20
CA ASN A 103 16.65 8.66 -8.73
C ASN A 103 15.87 8.76 -7.42
N TYR A 104 14.79 7.99 -7.24
CA TYR A 104 14.03 7.95 -5.98
C TYR A 104 14.83 7.32 -4.83
N LYS A 105 15.71 6.37 -5.14
CA LYS A 105 16.63 5.78 -4.15
C LYS A 105 17.73 6.77 -3.73
N GLU A 106 18.19 7.63 -4.65
CA GLU A 106 19.13 8.72 -4.32
C GLU A 106 18.44 9.89 -3.59
N VAL A 107 17.24 10.27 -4.05
CA VAL A 107 16.33 11.22 -3.39
C VAL A 107 15.47 10.46 -2.38
N ASN A 108 16.11 9.67 -1.52
CA ASN A 108 15.39 9.04 -0.43
C ASN A 108 14.97 10.16 0.53
N GLU A 109 13.69 10.52 0.57
CA GLU A 109 13.17 11.54 1.50
C GLU A 109 13.64 11.28 2.93
N LEU A 110 13.87 10.01 3.28
CA LEU A 110 14.47 9.59 4.53
C LEU A 110 15.86 10.20 4.78
N THR A 111 16.74 10.29 3.77
CA THR A 111 18.09 10.86 3.94
C THR A 111 18.05 12.37 4.07
N ASN A 112 17.13 13.04 3.37
CA ASN A 112 16.91 14.48 3.51
C ASN A 112 16.32 14.81 4.89
N LEU A 113 15.33 14.03 5.35
CA LEU A 113 14.75 14.16 6.68
C LEU A 113 15.80 13.88 7.77
N GLN A 114 16.66 12.88 7.60
CA GLN A 114 17.77 12.60 8.52
C GLN A 114 18.73 13.79 8.63
N LYS A 115 19.17 14.36 7.51
CA LYS A 115 20.02 15.56 7.50
C LYS A 115 19.34 16.75 8.17
N GLN A 116 18.04 16.92 7.97
CA GLN A 116 17.27 18.00 8.59
C GLN A 116 17.16 17.82 10.11
N ILE A 117 16.95 16.58 10.58
CA ILE A 117 16.95 16.26 12.01
C ILE A 117 18.32 16.59 12.62
N GLU A 118 19.40 16.14 11.99
CA GLU A 118 20.77 16.39 12.47
C GLU A 118 21.07 17.90 12.56
N TYR A 119 20.68 18.67 11.54
CA TYR A 119 20.82 20.13 11.55
C TYR A 119 20.04 20.79 12.69
N LEU A 120 18.76 20.42 12.86
CA LEU A 120 17.90 20.99 13.89
C LEU A 120 18.39 20.61 15.30
N GLU A 121 18.91 19.40 15.49
CA GLU A 121 19.50 18.97 16.76
C GLU A 121 20.76 19.79 17.09
N ALA A 122 21.64 20.03 16.12
CA ALA A 122 22.83 20.85 16.31
C ALA A 122 22.47 22.31 16.63
N GLU A 123 21.48 22.88 15.94
CA GLU A 123 20.99 24.23 16.22
C GLU A 123 20.38 24.32 17.63
N ASN A 124 19.57 23.34 18.02
CA ASN A 124 18.97 23.28 19.36
C ASN A 124 20.04 23.20 20.45
N GLN A 125 21.08 22.38 20.26
CA GLN A 125 22.21 22.34 21.19
C GLN A 125 22.95 23.67 21.29
N SER A 126 23.18 24.35 20.17
CA SER A 126 23.83 25.68 20.17
C SER A 126 22.98 26.73 20.90
N LEU A 127 21.66 26.73 20.66
CA LEU A 127 20.73 27.63 21.33
C LEU A 127 20.69 27.36 22.85
N LEU A 128 20.66 26.10 23.26
CA LEU A 128 20.69 25.71 24.68
C LEU A 128 21.99 26.15 25.38
N GLN A 129 23.14 25.99 24.72
CA GLN A 129 24.41 26.48 25.25
C GLN A 129 24.36 28.00 25.45
N ARG A 130 23.88 28.73 24.45
CA ARG A 130 23.79 30.19 24.50
C ARG A 130 22.84 30.66 25.60
N LEU A 131 21.72 29.97 25.78
CA LEU A 131 20.74 30.24 26.84
C LEU A 131 21.38 30.04 28.22
N THR A 132 22.11 28.93 28.40
CA THR A 132 22.88 28.66 29.63
C THR A 132 23.90 29.77 29.92
N THR A 133 24.65 30.22 28.91
CA THR A 133 25.60 31.33 29.07
C THR A 133 24.92 32.61 29.53
N TYR A 134 23.78 32.97 28.92
CA TYR A 134 23.03 34.16 29.35
C TYR A 134 22.47 34.03 30.77
N GLU A 135 22.03 32.84 31.18
CA GLU A 135 21.59 32.59 32.55
C GLU A 135 22.73 32.76 33.56
N GLU A 136 23.93 32.28 33.23
CA GLU A 136 25.12 32.45 34.06
C GLU A 136 25.54 33.91 34.17
N GLU A 137 25.58 34.64 33.05
CA GLU A 137 25.87 36.08 33.03
C GLU A 137 24.86 36.86 33.87
N TYR A 138 23.57 36.53 33.76
CA TYR A 138 22.51 37.16 34.54
C TYR A 138 22.68 36.88 36.05
N ARG A 139 22.99 35.64 36.43
CA ARG A 139 23.28 35.28 37.84
C ARG A 139 24.49 36.02 38.38
N MET A 140 25.55 36.15 37.58
CA MET A 140 26.73 36.91 37.96
C MET A 140 26.37 38.37 38.21
N LEU A 141 25.63 39.01 37.29
CA LEU A 141 25.20 40.39 37.45
C LEU A 141 24.38 40.61 38.73
N LEU A 142 23.45 39.70 39.03
CA LEU A 142 22.67 39.74 40.27
C LEU A 142 23.57 39.70 41.51
N ASN A 143 24.56 38.81 41.53
CA ASN A 143 25.53 38.73 42.62
C ASN A 143 26.34 40.02 42.78
N HIS A 144 26.75 40.65 41.66
CA HIS A 144 27.41 41.95 41.69
C HIS A 144 26.51 43.05 42.27
N ILE A 145 25.23 43.08 41.90
CA ILE A 145 24.25 44.03 42.43
C ILE A 145 24.04 43.83 43.94
N ASP A 146 23.88 42.58 44.40
CA ASP A 146 23.70 42.27 45.82
C ASP A 146 24.92 42.65 46.65
N LYS A 147 26.14 42.39 46.14
CA LYS A 147 27.39 42.85 46.76
C LYS A 147 27.45 44.37 46.86
N ALA A 148 27.12 45.08 45.78
CA ALA A 148 27.10 46.54 45.78
C ALA A 148 26.08 47.10 46.79
N ARG A 149 24.89 46.48 46.87
CA ARG A 149 23.85 46.84 47.84
C ARG A 149 24.34 46.65 49.28
N ASN A 150 24.98 45.52 49.57
CA ASN A 150 25.51 45.24 50.92
C ASN A 150 26.61 46.25 51.32
N LEU A 151 27.46 46.68 50.38
CA LEU A 151 28.48 47.70 50.65
C LEU A 151 27.90 49.09 50.94
N ILE A 152 26.74 49.42 50.35
CA ILE A 152 26.05 50.70 50.60
C ILE A 152 25.33 50.70 51.95
N VAL A 153 24.79 49.55 52.39
CA VAL A 153 24.06 49.43 53.67
C VAL A 153 25.00 49.43 54.90
N VAL A 154 26.29 49.12 54.72
CA VAL A 154 27.29 49.03 55.79
C VAL A 154 28.03 50.37 56.04
N LYS A 155 27.64 51.46 55.36
CA LYS A 155 28.22 52.80 55.50
C LYS A 155 27.26 53.76 56.19
#